data_AF-A0A504HQI4-F1
#
_entry.id   AF-A0A504HQI4-F1
#
_cell.length_a   1.000
_cell.length_b   1.000
_cell.length_c   1.000
_cell.angle_alpha   90.00
_cell.angle_beta   90.00
_cell.angle_gamma   90.00
#
_symmetry.space_group_name_H-M   'P 1'
#
loop_
_entity.id
_entity.type
_entity.pdbx_description
1 polymer ?
#
loop_
_entity_poly.entity_id
_entity_poly.type
_entity_poly.pdbx_seq_one_letter_code
_entity_poly.pdbx_strand_id
1 'polypeptide(L)'
;LERHAQVLSLDADKDYRLEKLARTPVYVTPTDAAADEAMDAAWQTMTRGAPTAETLLAVKGRQLAVPRAAGDAARFSFADLCEKPLGARDYLALADRFSTIFIDHIPVLGEGRRNEAKRFILLVDTLYDHHIRLVVSAEAPPQQLYVAKRGVEVFEFERTASRLIEMQSRDWLEDWAERRKAKTTPEARQAPATPPSSQGGATQSEARTLGRR
;
A
#
# COMPACT_ATOMS: atom_id res chain seq x y z
N LEU A 1 -43.53 9.46 -16.85
CA LEU A 1 -42.19 9.65 -17.46
C LEU A 1 -41.15 9.53 -16.35
N GLU A 2 -40.94 8.31 -15.87
CA GLU A 2 -39.88 7.99 -14.91
C GLU A 2 -38.61 7.78 -15.74
N ARG A 3 -37.70 8.76 -15.71
CA ARG A 3 -36.40 8.64 -16.37
C ARG A 3 -35.45 7.93 -15.42
N HIS A 4 -35.19 6.68 -15.75
CA HIS A 4 -34.13 5.86 -15.20
C HIS A 4 -32.78 6.53 -15.47
N ALA A 5 -32.15 7.08 -14.42
CA ALA A 5 -30.73 7.41 -14.45
C ALA A 5 -29.96 6.11 -14.17
N GLN A 6 -29.40 5.52 -15.22
CA GLN A 6 -28.42 4.44 -15.09
C GLN A 6 -27.14 5.03 -14.49
N VAL A 7 -26.83 4.64 -13.27
CA VAL A 7 -25.50 4.84 -12.67
C VAL A 7 -24.57 3.83 -13.35
N LEU A 8 -23.83 4.28 -14.36
CA LEU A 8 -22.70 3.54 -14.92
C LEU A 8 -21.49 3.75 -14.00
N SER A 9 -21.19 2.74 -13.18
CA SER A 9 -20.04 2.78 -12.28
C SER A 9 -18.73 2.61 -13.04
N LEU A 10 -17.82 3.57 -12.86
CA LEU A 10 -16.44 3.60 -13.36
C LEU A 10 -15.49 2.63 -12.62
N ASP A 11 -16.02 1.53 -12.08
CA ASP A 11 -15.24 0.62 -11.22
C ASP A 11 -14.44 -0.42 -12.01
N ALA A 12 -14.90 -0.83 -13.20
CA ALA A 12 -14.23 -1.84 -14.02
C ALA A 12 -12.81 -1.43 -14.47
N ASP A 13 -12.59 -0.15 -14.78
CA ASP A 13 -11.27 0.38 -15.15
C ASP A 13 -10.29 0.45 -13.97
N LYS A 14 -10.81 0.61 -12.74
CA LYS A 14 -9.97 0.58 -11.53
C LYS A 14 -9.54 -0.86 -11.22
N ASP A 15 -10.46 -1.82 -11.34
CA ASP A 15 -10.21 -3.22 -11.04
C ASP A 15 -9.21 -3.86 -12.03
N TYR A 16 -9.39 -3.67 -13.33
CA TYR A 16 -8.47 -4.21 -14.34
C TYR A 16 -7.03 -3.70 -14.17
N ARG A 17 -6.85 -2.44 -13.73
CA ARG A 17 -5.51 -1.88 -13.48
C ARG A 17 -4.87 -2.42 -12.22
N LEU A 18 -5.65 -2.65 -11.16
CA LEU A 18 -5.13 -3.24 -9.93
C LEU A 18 -4.65 -4.68 -10.19
N GLU A 19 -5.37 -5.43 -11.02
CA GLU A 19 -4.96 -6.75 -11.51
C GLU A 19 -3.68 -6.70 -12.35
N LYS A 20 -3.55 -5.73 -13.26
CA LYS A 20 -2.31 -5.55 -14.05
C LYS A 20 -1.11 -5.20 -13.17
N LEU A 21 -1.32 -4.34 -12.17
CA LEU A 21 -0.31 -4.03 -11.17
C LEU A 21 0.07 -5.30 -10.40
N ALA A 22 -0.87 -6.12 -9.93
CA ALA A 22 -0.60 -7.39 -9.25
C ALA A 22 0.25 -8.39 -10.08
N ARG A 23 0.34 -8.20 -11.41
CA ARG A 23 1.14 -9.05 -12.31
C ARG A 23 2.51 -8.46 -12.71
N THR A 24 2.84 -7.26 -12.25
CA THR A 24 4.12 -6.60 -12.58
C THR A 24 5.24 -7.16 -11.67
N PRO A 25 6.39 -7.61 -12.23
CA PRO A 25 7.47 -8.20 -11.45
C PRO A 25 7.95 -7.26 -10.34
N VAL A 26 8.09 -7.81 -9.14
CA VAL A 26 8.33 -7.06 -7.91
C VAL A 26 9.78 -7.10 -7.42
N TYR A 27 10.67 -7.79 -8.16
CA TYR A 27 12.08 -7.92 -7.83
C TYR A 27 12.90 -7.89 -9.10
N VAL A 28 13.76 -6.89 -9.24
CA VAL A 28 14.60 -6.68 -10.42
C VAL A 28 16.07 -6.88 -10.04
N THR A 29 16.79 -7.67 -10.83
CA THR A 29 18.20 -7.98 -10.62
C THR A 29 18.91 -8.15 -11.98
N PRO A 30 20.18 -7.71 -12.12
CA PRO A 30 20.96 -6.94 -11.14
C PRO A 30 20.52 -5.46 -11.07
N THR A 31 21.11 -4.67 -10.16
CA THR A 31 20.90 -3.21 -10.09
C THR A 31 21.75 -2.50 -11.15
N ASP A 32 21.25 -2.46 -12.38
CA ASP A 32 21.81 -1.70 -13.48
C ASP A 32 20.83 -0.61 -13.98
N ALA A 33 21.18 0.10 -15.03
CA ALA A 33 20.34 1.15 -15.61
C ALA A 33 18.98 0.60 -16.10
N ALA A 34 18.91 -0.65 -16.55
CA ALA A 34 17.65 -1.26 -16.96
C ALA A 34 16.75 -1.53 -15.76
N ALA A 35 17.34 -1.88 -14.60
CA ALA A 35 16.60 -1.98 -13.34
C ALA A 35 16.03 -0.63 -12.90
N ASP A 36 16.78 0.46 -13.05
CA ASP A 36 16.28 1.81 -12.76
C ASP A 36 15.08 2.18 -13.65
N GLU A 37 15.18 1.94 -14.96
CA GLU A 37 14.09 2.15 -15.90
C GLU A 37 12.85 1.31 -15.56
N ALA A 38 13.05 0.03 -15.19
CA ALA A 38 11.98 -0.86 -14.77
C ALA A 38 11.30 -0.37 -13.47
N MET A 39 12.09 0.06 -12.49
CA MET A 39 11.58 0.62 -11.23
C MET A 39 10.82 1.93 -11.46
N ASP A 40 11.30 2.79 -12.35
CA ASP A 40 10.62 4.03 -12.75
C ASP A 40 9.31 3.75 -13.47
N ALA A 41 9.27 2.80 -14.41
CA ALA A 41 8.05 2.40 -15.10
C ALA A 41 7.01 1.80 -14.14
N ALA A 42 7.45 0.96 -13.19
CA ALA A 42 6.60 0.41 -12.15
C ALA A 42 6.07 1.50 -11.21
N TRP A 43 6.90 2.48 -10.84
CA TRP A 43 6.50 3.65 -10.05
C TRP A 43 5.43 4.48 -10.76
N GLN A 44 5.62 4.80 -12.05
CA GLN A 44 4.64 5.56 -12.83
C GLN A 44 3.31 4.83 -12.94
N THR A 45 3.35 3.51 -13.14
CA THR A 45 2.15 2.67 -13.21
C THR A 45 1.42 2.65 -11.85
N MET A 46 2.16 2.51 -10.74
CA MET A 46 1.58 2.45 -9.40
C MET A 46 0.95 3.79 -9.00
N THR A 47 1.66 4.89 -9.23
CA THR A 47 1.22 6.23 -8.86
C THR A 47 0.23 6.84 -9.84
N ARG A 48 0.02 6.20 -11.00
CA ARG A 48 -0.82 6.70 -12.10
C ARG A 48 -0.36 8.08 -12.59
N GLY A 49 0.95 8.34 -12.54
CA GLY A 49 1.53 9.64 -12.86
C GLY A 49 1.14 10.76 -11.90
N ALA A 50 0.61 10.44 -10.70
CA ALA A 50 0.33 11.45 -9.70
C ALA A 50 1.61 12.19 -9.29
N PRO A 51 1.51 13.49 -8.92
CA PRO A 51 2.66 14.25 -8.45
C PRO A 51 3.36 13.53 -7.30
N THR A 52 4.65 13.30 -7.47
CA THR A 52 5.51 12.73 -6.43
C THR A 52 6.12 13.87 -5.63
N ALA A 53 6.09 13.77 -4.31
CA ALA A 53 6.71 14.75 -3.42
C ALA A 53 7.51 14.05 -2.32
N GLU A 54 8.53 14.73 -1.83
CA GLU A 54 9.12 14.38 -0.54
C GLU A 54 8.09 14.64 0.56
N THR A 55 7.99 13.75 1.54
CA THR A 55 7.11 13.95 2.69
C THR A 55 7.81 13.55 3.98
N LEU A 56 7.34 14.11 5.09
CA LEU A 56 7.81 13.76 6.42
C LEU A 56 6.73 12.94 7.13
N LEU A 57 7.10 11.73 7.52
CA LEU A 57 6.25 10.89 8.34
C LEU A 57 6.57 11.11 9.81
N ALA A 58 5.58 11.60 10.56
CA ALA A 58 5.71 11.79 11.99
C ALA A 58 5.68 10.42 12.69
N VAL A 59 6.82 10.02 13.26
CA VAL A 59 6.94 8.81 14.08
C VAL A 59 7.20 9.26 15.50
N LYS A 60 6.31 8.96 16.46
CA LYS A 60 6.38 9.42 17.87
C LYS A 60 7.81 9.71 18.37
N GLY A 61 8.18 11.01 18.39
CA GLY A 61 9.49 11.50 18.85
C GLY A 61 10.50 11.90 17.75
N ARG A 62 10.20 11.67 16.46
CA ARG A 62 11.04 12.06 15.32
C ARG A 62 10.23 12.25 14.02
N GLN A 63 10.88 12.78 12.99
CA GLN A 63 10.38 12.81 11.62
C GLN A 63 11.19 11.84 10.77
N LEU A 64 10.51 11.02 9.97
CA LEU A 64 11.12 10.14 8.98
C LEU A 64 10.93 10.75 7.60
N ALA A 65 12.04 11.05 6.92
CA ALA A 65 11.99 11.54 5.54
C ALA A 65 11.61 10.41 4.59
N VAL A 66 10.64 10.70 3.72
CA VAL A 66 10.19 9.83 2.63
C VAL A 66 10.53 10.55 1.32
N PRO A 67 11.64 10.19 0.66
CA PRO A 67 12.16 10.95 -0.49
C PRO A 67 11.16 11.08 -1.64
N ARG A 68 10.39 10.02 -1.89
CA ARG A 68 9.35 9.99 -2.93
C ARG A 68 8.09 9.35 -2.38
N ALA A 69 7.00 10.11 -2.32
CA ALA A 69 5.68 9.62 -1.97
C ALA A 69 4.63 10.10 -2.97
N ALA A 70 3.66 9.24 -3.24
CA ALA A 70 2.47 9.57 -4.02
C ALA A 70 1.30 8.70 -3.54
N GLY A 71 0.26 9.33 -2.97
CA GLY A 71 -0.88 8.63 -2.40
C GLY A 71 -0.48 7.73 -1.21
N ASP A 72 -0.61 6.41 -1.41
CA ASP A 72 -0.26 5.34 -0.49
C ASP A 72 0.96 4.53 -0.93
N ALA A 73 1.72 5.04 -1.92
CA ALA A 73 2.99 4.49 -2.34
C ALA A 73 4.16 5.36 -1.86
N ALA A 74 5.26 4.71 -1.48
CA ALA A 74 6.52 5.37 -1.15
C ALA A 74 7.71 4.68 -1.83
N ARG A 75 8.76 5.44 -2.14
CA ARG A 75 9.98 4.93 -2.76
C ARG A 75 11.22 5.48 -2.06
N PHE A 76 12.15 4.59 -1.78
CA PHE A 76 13.36 4.82 -1.01
C PHE A 76 14.57 4.19 -1.70
N SER A 77 15.76 4.69 -1.43
CA SER A 77 16.97 3.88 -1.62
C SER A 77 17.17 2.93 -0.44
N PHE A 78 17.97 1.87 -0.62
CA PHE A 78 18.39 1.02 0.50
C PHE A 78 19.04 1.83 1.64
N ALA A 79 19.86 2.82 1.29
CA ALA A 79 20.55 3.68 2.26
C ALA A 79 19.57 4.47 3.14
N ASP A 80 18.44 4.92 2.57
CA ASP A 80 17.42 5.66 3.32
C ASP A 80 16.79 4.84 4.45
N LEU A 81 16.68 3.52 4.25
CA LEU A 81 15.99 2.64 5.18
C LEU A 81 16.93 1.85 6.08
N CYS A 82 18.10 1.44 5.58
CA CYS A 82 18.95 0.46 6.25
C CYS A 82 20.31 1.01 6.69
N GLU A 83 20.80 2.11 6.11
CA GLU A 83 22.06 2.77 6.55
C GLU A 83 21.81 3.86 7.60
N LYS A 84 20.56 4.33 7.72
CA LYS A 84 20.11 5.26 8.78
C LYS A 84 19.72 4.50 10.06
N PRO A 85 19.76 5.14 11.25
CA PRO A 85 19.36 4.52 12.51
C PRO A 85 17.83 4.47 12.64
N LEU A 86 17.20 3.65 11.81
CA LEU A 86 15.77 3.34 11.88
C LEU A 86 15.56 2.04 12.66
N GLY A 87 14.39 1.90 13.29
CA GLY A 87 14.00 0.71 14.03
C GLY A 87 12.55 0.32 13.80
N ALA A 88 12.07 -0.66 14.56
CA ALA A 88 10.75 -1.28 14.37
C ALA A 88 9.60 -0.26 14.30
N ARG A 89 9.64 0.78 15.13
CA ARG A 89 8.60 1.83 15.16
C ARG A 89 8.56 2.66 13.88
N ASP A 90 9.72 2.88 13.25
CA ASP A 90 9.81 3.63 12.00
C ASP A 90 9.22 2.80 10.86
N TYR A 91 9.57 1.51 10.77
CA TYR A 91 9.03 0.61 9.75
C TYR A 91 7.55 0.32 9.93
N LEU A 92 7.08 0.21 11.18
CA LEU A 92 5.65 0.08 11.47
C LEU A 92 4.88 1.31 10.99
N ALA A 93 5.40 2.51 11.25
CA ALA A 93 4.77 3.74 10.76
C ALA A 93 4.73 3.79 9.22
N LEU A 94 5.77 3.30 8.54
CA LEU A 94 5.76 3.16 7.08
C LEU A 94 4.67 2.18 6.62
N ALA A 95 4.56 1.01 7.24
CA ALA A 95 3.55 0.01 6.92
C ALA A 95 2.11 0.49 7.22
N ASP A 96 1.92 1.30 8.25
CA ASP A 96 0.63 1.91 8.57
C ASP A 96 0.24 3.00 7.54
N ARG A 97 1.23 3.75 7.01
CA ARG A 97 0.98 4.87 6.09
C ARG A 97 0.90 4.46 4.62
N PHE A 98 1.70 3.48 4.20
CA PHE A 98 1.87 3.11 2.80
C PHE A 98 1.50 1.66 2.58
N SER A 99 0.74 1.40 1.51
CA SER A 99 0.35 0.05 1.13
C SER A 99 1.28 -0.59 0.11
N THR A 100 2.13 0.23 -0.51
CA THR A 100 3.18 -0.20 -1.44
C THR A 100 4.47 0.56 -1.13
N ILE A 101 5.58 -0.17 -1.04
CA ILE A 101 6.91 0.40 -0.82
C ILE A 101 7.85 -0.08 -1.92
N PHE A 102 8.59 0.86 -2.48
CA PHE A 102 9.66 0.62 -3.43
C PHE A 102 11.02 0.81 -2.74
N ILE A 103 11.96 -0.11 -2.96
CA ILE A 103 13.33 -0.01 -2.46
C ILE A 103 14.30 -0.17 -3.62
N ASP A 104 15.01 0.90 -3.94
CA ASP A 104 16.02 0.94 -4.98
C ASP A 104 17.38 0.50 -4.43
N HIS A 105 18.17 -0.21 -5.25
CA HIS A 105 19.60 -0.45 -5.04
C HIS A 105 19.97 -1.22 -3.77
N ILE A 106 19.32 -2.37 -3.52
CA ILE A 106 19.68 -3.23 -2.40
C ILE A 106 21.02 -3.94 -2.72
N PRO A 107 22.10 -3.66 -1.97
CA PRO A 107 23.40 -4.26 -2.25
C PRO A 107 23.46 -5.70 -1.76
N VAL A 108 24.45 -6.47 -2.22
CA VAL A 108 24.82 -7.71 -1.55
C VAL A 108 25.31 -7.41 -0.12
N LEU A 109 24.68 -8.06 0.84
CA LEU A 109 24.91 -7.88 2.27
C LEU A 109 25.94 -8.90 2.77
N GLY A 110 27.12 -8.41 3.15
CA GLY A 110 28.21 -9.22 3.70
C GLY A 110 28.48 -8.96 5.18
N GLU A 111 29.54 -9.57 5.71
CA GLU A 111 29.93 -9.44 7.13
C GLU A 111 30.18 -7.98 7.58
N GLY A 112 30.58 -7.10 6.66
CA GLY A 112 30.79 -5.67 6.94
C GLY A 112 29.51 -4.84 7.04
N ARG A 113 28.35 -5.40 6.70
CA ARG A 113 27.05 -4.70 6.66
C ARG A 113 26.01 -5.36 7.58
N ARG A 114 26.45 -5.87 8.75
CA ARG A 114 25.56 -6.61 9.68
C ARG A 114 24.42 -5.76 10.23
N ASN A 115 24.66 -4.49 10.52
CA ASN A 115 23.63 -3.60 11.07
C ASN A 115 22.55 -3.32 10.01
N GLU A 116 22.99 -3.08 8.78
CA GLU A 116 22.15 -2.86 7.61
C GLU A 116 21.34 -4.13 7.30
N ALA A 117 21.96 -5.32 7.37
CA ALA A 117 21.28 -6.59 7.20
C ALA A 117 20.19 -6.82 8.26
N LYS A 118 20.47 -6.54 9.54
CA LYS A 118 19.46 -6.61 10.61
C LYS A 118 18.29 -5.66 10.39
N ARG A 119 18.59 -4.43 9.97
CA ARG A 119 17.56 -3.44 9.64
C ARG A 119 16.72 -3.88 8.46
N PHE A 120 17.35 -4.47 7.44
CA PHE A 120 16.65 -5.01 6.28
C PHE A 120 15.76 -6.21 6.64
N ILE A 121 16.25 -7.15 7.47
CA ILE A 121 15.45 -8.26 8.01
C ILE A 121 14.23 -7.72 8.75
N LEU A 122 14.43 -6.77 9.66
CA LEU A 122 13.35 -6.15 10.44
C LEU A 122 12.33 -5.42 9.56
N LEU A 123 12.81 -4.70 8.54
CA LEU A 123 11.97 -4.05 7.56
C LEU A 123 11.12 -5.06 6.81
N VAL A 124 11.72 -6.08 6.19
CA VAL A 124 11.00 -7.10 5.41
C VAL A 124 9.99 -7.84 6.28
N ASP A 125 10.36 -8.22 7.51
CA ASP A 125 9.45 -8.84 8.47
C ASP A 125 8.23 -7.95 8.72
N THR A 126 8.45 -6.66 8.99
CA THR A 126 7.37 -5.70 9.25
C THR A 126 6.46 -5.55 8.02
N LEU A 127 7.04 -5.43 6.82
CA LEU A 127 6.26 -5.28 5.58
C LEU A 127 5.47 -6.55 5.25
N TYR A 128 6.05 -7.72 5.48
CA TYR A 128 5.40 -9.00 5.29
C TYR A 128 4.22 -9.15 6.26
N ASP A 129 4.42 -8.94 7.56
CA ASP A 129 3.38 -9.11 8.57
C ASP A 129 2.19 -8.14 8.35
N HIS A 130 2.45 -6.98 7.75
CA HIS A 130 1.43 -5.99 7.41
C HIS A 130 0.84 -6.15 5.99
N HIS A 131 1.23 -7.20 5.26
CA HIS A 131 0.84 -7.44 3.87
C HIS A 131 1.08 -6.22 2.96
N ILE A 132 2.23 -5.58 3.12
CA ILE A 132 2.64 -4.46 2.27
C ILE A 132 3.21 -5.01 0.98
N ARG A 133 2.78 -4.44 -0.14
CA ARG A 133 3.40 -4.75 -1.43
C ARG A 133 4.79 -4.15 -1.48
N LEU A 134 5.77 -4.98 -1.76
CA LEU A 134 7.17 -4.58 -1.89
C LEU A 134 7.59 -4.70 -3.35
N VAL A 135 8.27 -3.67 -3.87
CA VAL A 135 8.90 -3.68 -5.22
C VAL A 135 10.36 -3.28 -5.05
N VAL A 136 11.30 -4.06 -5.57
CA VAL A 136 12.73 -3.83 -5.30
C VAL A 136 13.62 -3.98 -6.52
N SER A 137 14.73 -3.24 -6.52
CA SER A 137 15.91 -3.56 -7.31
C SER A 137 17.05 -4.00 -6.37
N ALA A 138 17.71 -5.11 -6.71
CA ALA A 138 18.78 -5.67 -5.90
C ALA A 138 19.94 -6.23 -6.74
N GLU A 139 21.16 -6.16 -6.19
CA GLU A 139 22.38 -6.66 -6.85
C GLU A 139 22.34 -8.18 -7.10
N ALA A 140 21.56 -8.93 -6.31
CA ALA A 140 21.48 -10.38 -6.37
C ALA A 140 20.04 -10.88 -6.08
N PRO A 141 19.68 -12.12 -6.50
CA PRO A 141 18.42 -12.75 -6.11
C PRO A 141 18.36 -12.97 -4.59
N PRO A 142 17.15 -13.11 -3.99
CA PRO A 142 16.98 -13.19 -2.52
C PRO A 142 17.89 -14.20 -1.81
N GLN A 143 18.09 -15.38 -2.41
CA GLN A 143 18.91 -16.46 -1.84
C GLN A 143 20.41 -16.16 -1.85
N GLN A 144 20.86 -15.20 -2.66
CA GLN A 144 22.26 -14.80 -2.80
C GLN A 144 22.52 -13.39 -2.27
N LEU A 145 21.49 -12.70 -1.77
CA LEU A 145 21.58 -11.32 -1.32
C LEU A 145 22.35 -11.18 0.00
N TYR A 146 22.46 -12.24 0.81
CA TYR A 146 23.30 -12.29 1.99
C TYR A 146 24.41 -13.33 1.84
N VAL A 147 25.67 -12.89 1.96
CA VAL A 147 26.85 -13.72 1.68
C VAL A 147 27.71 -14.00 2.91
N ALA A 148 27.30 -13.51 4.09
CA ALA A 148 28.00 -13.83 5.32
C ALA A 148 27.87 -15.32 5.65
N LYS A 149 28.95 -15.93 6.14
CA LYS A 149 29.00 -17.38 6.41
C LYS A 149 28.82 -17.73 7.88
N ARG A 150 28.74 -16.72 8.76
CA ARG A 150 28.69 -16.87 10.22
C ARG A 150 27.82 -15.78 10.82
N GLY A 151 27.21 -16.09 11.95
CA GLY A 151 26.31 -15.20 12.68
C GLY A 151 24.88 -15.74 12.73
N VAL A 152 24.11 -15.30 13.73
CA VAL A 152 22.69 -15.65 13.86
C VAL A 152 21.87 -15.12 12.68
N GLU A 153 22.37 -14.05 12.07
CA GLU A 153 21.75 -13.35 10.95
C GLU A 153 21.67 -14.23 9.69
N VAL A 154 22.51 -15.27 9.56
CA VAL A 154 22.45 -16.20 8.42
C VAL A 154 21.10 -16.91 8.37
N PHE A 155 20.68 -17.51 9.48
CA PHE A 155 19.38 -18.19 9.58
C PHE A 155 18.21 -17.22 9.53
N GLU A 156 18.36 -16.03 10.15
CA GLU A 156 17.34 -14.98 10.08
C GLU A 156 17.13 -14.52 8.63
N PHE A 157 18.22 -14.38 7.87
CA PHE A 157 18.16 -13.94 6.47
C PHE A 157 17.62 -15.02 5.54
N GLU A 158 17.89 -16.30 5.77
CA GLU A 158 17.26 -17.39 4.99
C GLU A 158 15.72 -17.28 5.03
N ARG A 159 15.16 -17.02 6.22
CA ARG A 159 13.73 -16.76 6.40
C ARG A 159 13.29 -15.48 5.70
N THR A 160 14.10 -14.42 5.75
CA THR A 160 13.84 -13.17 5.00
C THR A 160 13.85 -13.41 3.49
N ALA A 161 14.76 -14.23 2.96
CA ALA A 161 14.82 -14.59 1.55
C ALA A 161 13.56 -15.36 1.12
N SER A 162 13.09 -16.32 1.92
CA SER A 162 11.82 -17.01 1.68
C SER A 162 10.64 -16.04 1.61
N ARG A 163 10.55 -15.08 2.55
CA ARG A 163 9.51 -14.04 2.51
C ARG A 163 9.62 -13.16 1.27
N LEU A 164 10.82 -12.72 0.93
CA LEU A 164 11.05 -11.93 -0.29
C LEU A 164 10.60 -12.66 -1.54
N ILE A 165 10.74 -13.99 -1.61
CA ILE A 165 10.26 -14.82 -2.72
C ILE A 165 8.74 -14.94 -2.69
N GLU A 166 8.16 -15.20 -1.52
CA GLU A 166 6.71 -15.32 -1.34
C GLU A 166 5.98 -14.02 -1.69
N MET A 167 6.55 -12.86 -1.32
CA MET A 167 6.01 -11.53 -1.66
C MET A 167 5.97 -11.25 -3.18
N GLN A 168 6.64 -12.07 -3.99
CA GLN A 168 6.59 -12.03 -5.46
C GLN A 168 5.60 -13.04 -6.05
N SER A 169 5.10 -13.95 -5.23
CA SER A 169 4.14 -14.93 -5.68
C SER A 169 2.87 -14.23 -6.15
N ARG A 170 2.25 -14.82 -7.17
CA ARG A 170 0.97 -14.34 -7.70
C ARG A 170 -0.09 -14.31 -6.60
N ASP A 171 -0.15 -15.37 -5.77
CA ASP A 171 -1.12 -15.50 -4.69
C ASP A 171 -0.98 -14.36 -3.66
N TRP A 172 0.25 -14.00 -3.29
CA TRP A 172 0.50 -12.85 -2.41
C TRP A 172 0.01 -11.53 -3.01
N LEU A 173 0.30 -11.30 -4.29
CA LEU A 173 -0.07 -10.06 -4.97
C LEU A 173 -1.58 -9.96 -5.22
N GLU A 174 -2.25 -11.09 -5.45
CA GLU A 174 -3.71 -11.17 -5.52
C GLU A 174 -4.35 -10.90 -4.14
N ASP A 175 -3.85 -11.52 -3.07
CA ASP A 175 -4.33 -11.27 -1.69
C ASP A 175 -4.15 -9.79 -1.29
N TRP A 176 -2.99 -9.20 -1.59
CA TRP A 176 -2.76 -7.76 -1.40
C TRP A 176 -3.80 -6.92 -2.14
N ALA A 177 -4.08 -7.22 -3.41
CA ALA A 177 -5.02 -6.47 -4.22
C ALA A 177 -6.44 -6.54 -3.66
N GLU A 178 -6.90 -7.71 -3.22
CA GLU A 178 -8.22 -7.90 -2.62
C GLU A 178 -8.36 -7.12 -1.29
N ARG A 179 -7.34 -7.17 -0.43
CA ARG A 179 -7.30 -6.35 0.81
C ARG A 179 -7.36 -4.87 0.52
N ARG A 180 -6.75 -4.41 -0.59
CA ARG A 180 -6.82 -3.01 -1.01
C ARG A 180 -8.20 -2.65 -1.52
N LYS A 181 -8.86 -3.48 -2.34
CA LYS A 181 -10.25 -3.25 -2.77
C LYS A 181 -11.16 -3.09 -1.55
N ALA A 182 -11.10 -4.00 -0.58
CA ALA A 182 -11.90 -3.94 0.64
C ALA A 182 -11.70 -2.65 1.46
N LYS A 183 -10.45 -2.16 1.59
CA LYS A 183 -10.16 -0.88 2.28
C LYS A 183 -10.61 0.37 1.53
N THR A 184 -10.79 0.28 0.21
CA THR A 184 -11.08 1.46 -0.65
C THR A 184 -12.56 1.58 -0.98
N THR A 185 -13.34 0.51 -0.85
CA THR A 185 -14.81 0.52 -0.91
C THR A 185 -15.36 1.10 0.39
N PRO A 186 -15.89 2.33 0.41
CA PRO A 186 -16.58 2.82 1.59
C PRO A 186 -17.91 2.08 1.67
N GLU A 187 -18.12 1.25 2.70
CA GLU A 187 -19.47 0.84 3.07
C GLU A 187 -20.33 2.10 3.22
N ALA A 188 -21.44 2.11 2.49
CA ALA A 188 -22.48 3.10 2.60
C ALA A 188 -22.78 3.37 4.08
N ARG A 189 -22.70 4.64 4.47
CA ARG A 189 -23.06 5.13 5.80
C ARG A 189 -24.32 4.43 6.28
N GLN A 190 -24.20 3.66 7.35
CA GLN A 190 -25.32 3.20 8.15
C GLN A 190 -26.17 4.41 8.53
N ALA A 191 -27.32 4.57 7.90
CA ALA A 191 -28.39 5.41 8.39
C ALA A 191 -29.32 4.49 9.20
N PRO A 192 -29.51 4.71 10.52
CA PRO A 192 -30.64 4.11 11.21
C PRO A 192 -31.88 4.94 10.83
N ALA A 193 -32.64 4.47 9.84
CA ALA A 193 -34.01 4.91 9.65
C ALA A 193 -34.91 4.08 10.57
N THR A 194 -35.13 4.56 11.79
CA THR A 194 -36.24 4.08 12.62
C THR A 194 -37.54 4.79 12.15
N PRO A 195 -38.64 4.06 11.91
CA PRO A 195 -39.89 4.64 11.43
C PRO A 195 -40.72 5.19 12.61
N PRO A 196 -41.68 6.09 12.36
CA PRO A 196 -42.91 6.09 13.13
C PRO A 196 -44.11 5.78 12.23
N SER A 197 -44.69 4.62 12.56
CA SER A 197 -46.10 4.23 12.61
C SER A 197 -47.15 5.25 12.13
N SER A 198 -47.94 4.78 11.18
CA SER A 198 -49.27 5.23 10.78
C SER A 198 -50.31 5.11 11.91
N GLN A 199 -51.07 6.18 12.16
CA GLN A 199 -52.53 6.24 12.45
C GLN A 199 -52.94 7.71 12.17
N GLY A 200 -54.03 8.12 11.52
CA GLY A 200 -55.31 7.51 11.14
C GLY A 200 -56.41 8.56 11.39
N GLY A 201 -57.30 8.80 10.41
CA GLY A 201 -58.55 9.60 10.55
C GLY A 201 -58.55 10.94 9.81
N ALA A 202 -59.22 11.07 8.66
CA ALA A 202 -60.65 11.44 8.49
C ALA A 202 -60.89 12.94 8.73
N THR A 203 -61.66 13.76 8.00
CA THR A 203 -62.51 13.68 6.79
C THR A 203 -62.94 15.13 6.53
N GLN A 204 -63.34 15.42 5.29
CA GLN A 204 -63.94 16.67 4.76
C GLN A 204 -64.80 17.52 5.71
N SER A 205 -64.74 18.84 5.55
CA SER A 205 -65.97 19.65 5.33
C SER A 205 -65.65 20.99 4.68
N GLU A 206 -66.25 21.20 3.52
CA GLU A 206 -66.45 22.49 2.87
C GLU A 206 -67.35 23.42 3.70
N ALA A 207 -67.28 24.70 3.34
CA ALA A 207 -68.41 25.63 3.14
C ALA A 207 -68.38 26.93 3.97
N ARG A 208 -68.20 28.02 3.22
CA ARG A 208 -68.96 29.29 3.22
C ARG A 208 -69.21 30.02 4.55
N THR A 209 -68.92 31.33 4.51
CA THR A 209 -69.87 32.48 4.65
C THR A 209 -69.08 33.66 5.24
N LEU A 210 -68.68 34.65 4.43
CA LEU A 210 -69.36 35.94 4.22
C LEU A 210 -69.52 36.80 5.49
N GLY A 211 -68.88 37.97 5.50
CA GLY A 211 -69.49 39.19 6.05
C GLY A 211 -68.72 39.94 7.14
N ARG A 212 -68.35 41.19 6.80
CA ARG A 212 -68.48 42.45 7.59
C ARG A 212 -67.91 42.41 9.03
N ARG A 213 -67.00 43.30 9.42
CA ARG A 213 -67.05 44.77 9.35
C ARG A 213 -65.70 45.32 9.80
#